data_AF-A0A506U2P6-F1
#
_entry.id   AF-A0A506U2P6-F1
#
_cell.length_a   1.000
_cell.length_b   1.000
_cell.length_c   1.000
_cell.angle_alpha   90.00
_cell.angle_beta   90.00
_cell.angle_gamma   90.00
#
_symmetry.space_group_name_H-M   'P 1'
#
loop_
_entity.id
_entity.type
_entity.pdbx_description
1 polymer ?
#
loop_
_entity_poly.entity_id
_entity_poly.type
_entity_poly.pdbx_seq_one_letter_code
_entity_poly.pdbx_strand_id
1 'polypeptide(L)'
;MSKYRKGDRVTLTGTVEYVLDEKVRVQLTDSFSDVFVSADAVSMERANFHVGDEVDVAGHYWEVLAVANDHLWCVDTAGDYATIQAKCATRLLPKENLDEVAA
;
A
#
# COMPACT_ATOMS: atom_id res chain seq x y z
N MET A 1 20.07 -8.91 -20.08
CA MET A 1 19.00 -8.20 -19.35
C MET A 1 17.83 -8.00 -20.30
N SER A 2 16.81 -8.85 -20.20
CA SER A 2 15.59 -8.71 -20.99
C SER A 2 14.83 -7.48 -20.49
N LYS A 3 14.96 -6.37 -21.22
CA LYS A 3 14.10 -5.19 -21.07
C LYS A 3 12.70 -5.58 -21.54
N TYR A 4 11.72 -5.56 -20.65
CA TYR A 4 10.30 -5.72 -20.97
C TYR A 4 9.94 -4.80 -22.15
N ARG A 5 9.16 -5.31 -23.11
CA ARG A 5 8.72 -4.55 -24.27
C ARG A 5 7.29 -4.11 -24.07
N LYS A 6 6.93 -2.98 -24.69
CA LYS A 6 5.54 -2.52 -24.71
C LYS A 6 4.66 -3.62 -25.33
N GLY A 7 3.67 -4.08 -24.58
CA GLY A 7 2.74 -5.14 -24.99
C GLY A 7 2.97 -6.50 -24.32
N ASP A 8 4.08 -6.67 -23.59
CA ASP A 8 4.33 -7.89 -22.84
C ASP A 8 3.36 -7.99 -21.63
N ARG A 9 2.81 -9.18 -21.39
CA ARG A 9 2.15 -9.52 -20.13
C ARG A 9 3.16 -10.18 -19.22
N VAL A 10 3.43 -9.56 -18.08
CA VAL A 10 4.41 -10.04 -17.09
C VAL A 10 3.82 -9.95 -15.69
N THR A 11 4.25 -10.87 -14.81
CA THR A 11 3.99 -10.80 -13.37
C THR A 11 5.27 -10.33 -12.70
N LEU A 12 5.15 -9.33 -11.83
CA LEU A 12 6.27 -8.70 -11.15
C LEU A 12 5.99 -8.71 -9.65
N THR A 13 6.98 -9.11 -8.85
CA THR A 13 6.92 -9.04 -7.39
C THR A 13 7.73 -7.83 -6.95
N GLY A 14 7.18 -7.07 -6.01
CA GLY A 14 7.80 -5.85 -5.51
C GLY A 14 7.16 -5.40 -4.21
N THR A 15 7.73 -4.35 -3.63
CA THR A 15 7.19 -3.72 -2.43
C THR A 15 6.19 -2.65 -2.87
N VAL A 16 4.95 -2.78 -2.40
CA VAL A 16 3.97 -1.69 -2.52
C VAL A 16 4.38 -0.60 -1.53
N GLU A 17 4.71 0.58 -2.03
CA GLU A 17 5.03 1.71 -1.17
C GLU A 17 3.74 2.47 -0.81
N TYR A 18 2.95 2.89 -1.80
CA TYR A 18 1.74 3.70 -1.60
C TYR A 18 0.80 3.75 -2.80
N VAL A 19 -0.40 4.31 -2.58
CA VAL A 19 -1.41 4.61 -3.60
C VAL A 19 -1.45 6.12 -3.88
N LEU A 20 -1.47 6.50 -5.15
CA LEU A 20 -1.63 7.88 -5.64
C LEU A 20 -2.54 7.87 -6.88
N ASP A 21 -3.57 8.71 -6.92
CA ASP A 21 -4.47 8.86 -8.08
C ASP A 21 -4.97 7.53 -8.67
N GLU A 22 -5.48 6.63 -7.82
CA GLU A 22 -5.96 5.28 -8.17
C GLU A 22 -4.88 4.32 -8.71
N LYS A 23 -3.61 4.72 -8.67
CA LYS A 23 -2.45 3.90 -9.05
C LYS A 23 -1.62 3.55 -7.83
N VAL A 24 -1.11 2.34 -7.82
CA VAL A 24 -0.20 1.80 -6.82
C VAL A 24 1.21 1.92 -7.37
N ARG A 25 2.12 2.56 -6.60
CA ARG A 25 3.55 2.52 -6.88
C ARG A 25 4.13 1.24 -6.28
N VAL A 26 4.75 0.44 -7.14
CA VAL A 26 5.44 -0.79 -6.77
C VAL A 26 6.91 -0.64 -7.09
N GLN A 27 7.75 -0.70 -6.07
CA GLN A 27 9.20 -0.77 -6.24
C GLN A 27 9.59 -2.22 -6.50
N LEU A 28 10.15 -2.50 -7.68
CA LEU A 28 10.53 -3.86 -8.06
C LEU A 28 11.79 -4.31 -7.32
N THR A 29 11.73 -5.49 -6.71
CA THR A 29 12.83 -6.07 -5.92
C THR A 29 14.06 -6.35 -6.77
N ASP A 30 13.87 -6.70 -8.04
CA ASP A 30 14.95 -7.15 -8.93
C ASP A 30 15.64 -6.04 -9.72
N SER A 31 15.06 -4.84 -9.79
CA SER A 31 15.56 -3.78 -10.67
C SER A 31 15.59 -2.38 -10.08
N PHE A 32 15.22 -2.18 -8.81
CA PHE A 32 15.09 -0.86 -8.17
C PHE A 32 14.34 0.16 -9.04
N SER A 33 13.45 -0.33 -9.90
CA SER A 33 12.67 0.49 -10.82
C SER A 33 11.26 0.58 -10.29
N ASP A 34 10.66 1.75 -10.41
CA ASP A 34 9.28 1.97 -10.02
C ASP A 34 8.33 1.61 -11.16
N VAL A 35 7.23 0.96 -10.80
CA VAL A 35 6.11 0.72 -11.72
C VAL A 35 4.85 1.28 -11.09
N PHE A 36 4.05 1.94 -11.91
CA PHE A 36 2.71 2.41 -11.54
C PHE A 36 1.69 1.49 -12.19
N VAL A 37 0.89 0.83 -11.37
CA VAL A 37 -0.15 -0.11 -11.79
C VAL A 37 -1.49 0.30 -11.18
N SER A 38 -2.60 -0.04 -11.83
CA SER A 38 -3.92 0.18 -11.24
C SER A 38 -4.15 -0.74 -10.04
N ALA A 39 -4.92 -0.30 -9.05
CA ALA A 39 -5.15 -1.07 -7.83
C ALA A 39 -5.78 -2.45 -8.09
N ASP A 40 -6.61 -2.58 -9.12
CA ASP A 40 -7.21 -3.85 -9.56
C ASP A 40 -6.21 -4.83 -10.19
N ALA A 41 -5.04 -4.35 -10.63
CA ALA A 41 -3.95 -5.15 -11.18
C ALA A 41 -2.94 -5.61 -10.11
N VAL A 42 -3.15 -5.24 -8.84
CA VAL A 42 -2.26 -5.58 -7.73
C VAL A 42 -2.92 -6.61 -6.81
N SER A 43 -2.19 -7.69 -6.55
CA SER A 43 -2.50 -8.61 -5.45
C SER A 43 -1.38 -8.54 -4.41
N MET A 44 -1.69 -8.14 -3.18
CA MET A 44 -0.72 -8.22 -2.08
C MET A 44 -0.45 -9.68 -1.73
N GLU A 45 0.79 -10.13 -1.94
CA GLU A 45 1.25 -11.44 -1.45
C GLU A 45 1.50 -11.40 0.06
N ARG A 46 1.88 -10.24 0.60
CA ARG A 46 2.09 -10.01 2.03
C ARG A 46 1.77 -8.56 2.39
N ALA A 47 0.96 -8.38 3.42
CA ALA A 47 0.63 -7.06 3.93
C ALA A 47 1.87 -6.38 4.55
N ASN A 48 2.13 -5.14 4.17
CA ASN A 48 3.27 -4.35 4.63
C ASN A 48 2.78 -3.13 5.43
N PHE A 49 2.37 -3.37 6.68
CA PHE A 49 1.90 -2.33 7.61
C PHE A 49 2.87 -2.18 8.78
N HIS A 50 3.01 -0.95 9.26
CA HIS A 50 3.82 -0.58 10.41
C HIS A 50 2.95 0.17 11.43
N VAL A 51 3.39 0.18 12.68
CA VAL A 51 2.78 1.01 13.73
C VAL A 51 2.94 2.48 13.34
N GLY A 52 1.86 3.25 13.44
CA GLY A 52 1.77 4.65 13.03
C GLY A 52 1.33 4.86 11.57
N ASP A 53 1.15 3.80 10.78
CA ASP A 53 0.58 3.93 9.44
C ASP A 53 -0.90 4.36 9.52
N GLU A 54 -1.31 5.31 8.67
CA GLU A 54 -2.73 5.59 8.40
C GLU A 54 -3.26 4.58 7.38
N VAL A 55 -4.44 4.01 7.63
CA VAL A 55 -5.09 3.03 6.75
C VAL A 55 -6.55 3.38 6.47
N ASP A 56 -7.01 3.10 5.26
CA ASP A 56 -8.41 3.17 4.87
C ASP A 56 -9.03 1.77 4.83
N VAL A 57 -10.21 1.65 5.44
CA VAL A 57 -11.06 0.46 5.40
C VAL A 57 -12.47 0.89 4.99
N ALA A 58 -12.81 0.68 3.72
CA ALA A 58 -14.13 0.99 3.16
C ALA A 58 -14.59 2.44 3.39
N GLY A 59 -13.68 3.41 3.34
CA GLY A 59 -13.95 4.83 3.56
C GLY A 59 -13.80 5.30 5.01
N HIS A 60 -13.33 4.42 5.90
CA HIS A 60 -13.04 4.74 7.30
C HIS A 60 -11.53 4.77 7.54
N TYR A 61 -11.06 5.85 8.16
CA TYR A 61 -9.64 6.11 8.39
C TYR A 61 -9.24 5.68 9.80
N TRP A 62 -8.14 4.93 9.89
CA TRP A 62 -7.61 4.42 11.16
C TRP A 62 -6.10 4.56 11.22
N GLU A 63 -5.55 4.72 12.42
CA GLU A 63 -4.11 4.64 12.70
C GLU A 63 -3.78 3.25 13.27
N VAL A 64 -2.72 2.61 12.76
CA VAL A 64 -2.27 1.29 13.23
C VAL A 64 -1.49 1.42 14.54
N LEU A 65 -1.98 0.81 15.61
CA LEU A 65 -1.33 0.77 16.92
C LEU A 65 -0.47 -0.49 17.11
N ALA A 66 -0.88 -1.61 16.53
CA ALA A 66 -0.12 -2.86 16.58
C ALA A 66 -0.42 -3.75 15.39
N VAL A 67 0.56 -4.58 15.02
CA VAL A 67 0.46 -5.55 13.93
C VAL A 67 0.72 -6.94 14.48
N ALA A 68 -0.20 -7.87 14.26
CA ALA A 68 -0.06 -9.26 14.68
C ALA A 68 -0.59 -10.20 13.59
N ASN A 69 0.32 -10.92 12.93
CA ASN A 69 0.01 -11.75 11.76
C ASN A 69 -0.78 -10.94 10.70
N ASP A 70 -1.95 -11.42 10.30
CA ASP A 70 -2.83 -10.76 9.32
C ASP A 70 -3.85 -9.80 9.96
N HIS A 71 -3.62 -9.36 11.20
CA HIS A 71 -4.51 -8.45 11.91
C HIS A 71 -3.79 -7.17 12.33
N LEU A 72 -4.49 -6.07 12.13
CA LEU A 72 -4.11 -4.72 12.54
C LEU A 72 -5.00 -4.33 13.71
N TRP A 73 -4.39 -3.83 14.78
CA TRP A 73 -5.11 -3.14 15.84
C TRP A 73 -5.03 -1.65 15.54
N CYS A 74 -6.18 -1.02 15.36
CA CYS A 74 -6.24 0.37 14.94
C CYS A 74 -7.13 1.21 15.84
N VAL A 75 -6.89 2.52 15.81
CA VAL A 75 -7.72 3.54 16.46
C VAL A 75 -8.14 4.59 15.45
N ASP A 76 -9.35 5.11 15.54
CA ASP A 76 -9.79 6.23 14.71
C ASP A 76 -9.61 7.58 15.42
N THR A 77 -9.94 8.67 14.72
CA THR A 77 -9.85 10.03 15.29
C THR A 77 -10.86 10.30 16.42
N ALA A 78 -11.90 9.49 16.55
CA ALA A 78 -12.88 9.58 17.62
C ALA A 78 -12.44 8.82 18.89
N GLY A 79 -11.39 8.00 18.79
CA GLY A 79 -10.88 7.17 19.86
C GLY A 79 -11.52 5.77 19.91
N ASP A 80 -12.24 5.38 18.87
CA ASP A 80 -12.77 4.02 18.74
C ASP A 80 -11.67 3.05 18.29
N TYR A 81 -11.72 1.83 18.82
CA TYR A 81 -10.73 0.79 18.55
C TYR A 81 -11.33 -0.35 17.71
N ALA A 82 -10.56 -0.83 16.74
CA ALA A 82 -10.96 -1.94 15.90
C ALA A 82 -9.80 -2.92 15.65
N THR A 83 -10.15 -4.19 15.46
CA THR A 83 -9.24 -5.17 14.87
C THR A 83 -9.63 -5.38 13.41
N ILE A 84 -8.69 -5.14 12.50
CA ILE A 84 -8.92 -5.10 11.06
C ILE A 84 -8.07 -6.19 10.41
N GLN A 85 -8.66 -6.99 9.51
CA GLN A 85 -7.86 -7.93 8.71
C GLN A 85 -7.03 -7.14 7.70
N ALA A 86 -5.74 -7.39 7.64
CA ALA A 86 -4.79 -6.64 6.82
C ALA A 86 -5.19 -6.60 5.33
N LYS A 87 -5.81 -7.67 4.82
CA LYS A 87 -6.33 -7.75 3.43
C LYS A 87 -7.48 -6.78 3.14
N CYS A 88 -8.16 -6.27 4.16
CA CYS A 88 -9.27 -5.33 4.05
C CYS A 88 -8.83 -3.87 4.21
N ALA A 89 -7.57 -3.64 4.56
CA ALA A 89 -6.99 -2.33 4.77
C ALA A 89 -6.14 -1.92 3.57
N THR A 90 -6.17 -0.64 3.24
CA THR A 90 -5.25 0.00 2.30
C THR A 90 -4.40 1.02 3.05
N ARG A 91 -3.06 0.91 2.95
CA ARG A 91 -2.16 1.89 3.57
C ARG A 91 -2.21 3.22 2.82
N LEU A 92 -2.35 4.32 3.55
CA LEU A 92 -2.31 5.68 3.04
C LEU A 92 -0.89 6.27 3.12
N LEU A 93 -0.58 7.18 2.19
CA LEU A 93 0.71 7.88 2.20
C LEU A 93 0.79 8.83 3.40
N PRO A 94 1.92 8.90 4.12
CA PRO A 94 2.16 9.97 5.07
C PRO A 94 2.00 11.33 4.40
N LYS A 95 1.24 12.23 5.05
CA LYS A 95 0.92 13.57 4.50
C LYS A 95 2.17 14.38 4.09
N GLU A 96 3.30 14.13 4.72
CA GLU A 96 4.59 14.80 4.47
C GLU A 96 5.19 14.48 3.08
N ASN A 97 4.80 13.36 2.48
CA ASN A 97 5.32 12.94 1.17
C ASN A 97 4.41 13.34 0.01
N LEU A 98 3.26 13.98 0.25
CA LEU A 98 2.31 14.36 -0.81
C LEU A 98 2.91 15.36 -1.80
N ASP A 99 3.77 16.26 -1.33
CA ASP A 99 4.42 17.29 -2.15
C ASP A 99 5.51 16.72 -3.08
N GLU A 100 6.14 15.61 -2.71
CA GLU A 100 7.14 14.95 -3.57
C GLU A 100 6.53 14.20 -4.75
N VAL A 101 5.22 13.86 -4.69
CA VAL A 101 4.53 13.13 -5.75
C VAL A 101 3.71 14.03 -6.68
N ALA A 102 3.48 15.29 -6.29
CA ALA A 102 2.75 16.28 -7.09
C ALA A 102 3.62 17.10 -8.07
N ALA A 103 4.93 16.82 -8.12
CA ALA A 103 5.93 17.47 -8.99
C ALA A 103 6.36 16.58 -10.17
#